data_AF-A0A836TD32-F1
#
_entry.id   AF-A0A836TD32-F1
#
_cell.length_a   1.000
_cell.length_b   1.000
_cell.length_c   1.000
_cell.angle_alpha   90.00
_cell.angle_beta   90.00
_cell.angle_gamma   90.00
#
_symmetry.space_group_name_H-M   'P 1'
#
loop_
_entity.id
_entity.type
_entity.pdbx_description
1 polymer ?
#
loop_
_entity_poly.entity_id
_entity_poly.type
_entity_poly.pdbx_seq_one_letter_code
_entity_poly.pdbx_strand_id
1 'polypeptide(L)' 'MTEKLPQKLEQAPVKQDKTPKRYVEKGRDVIFDNKTRVYWMKKDSWQDKGKFFNWHEAVDFAA' A
#
# COMPACT_ATOMS: atom_id res chain seq x y z
N MET A 1 -7.74 46.12 15.65
CA MET A 1 -6.58 45.27 15.37
C MET A 1 -7.12 43.95 14.87
N THR A 2 -7.02 43.70 13.56
CA THR A 2 -7.63 42.56 12.87
C THR A 2 -6.69 41.37 12.94
N GLU A 3 -6.91 40.44 13.85
CA GLU A 3 -6.15 39.20 13.91
C GLU A 3 -6.88 38.11 13.12
N LYS A 4 -6.35 37.84 11.93
CA LYS A 4 -6.83 36.81 11.00
C LYS A 4 -6.46 35.43 11.55
N LEU A 5 -7.48 34.60 11.76
CA LEU A 5 -7.36 33.15 11.98
C LEU A 5 -6.61 32.49 10.80
N PRO A 6 -5.67 31.55 11.04
CA PRO A 6 -4.94 30.90 9.96
C PRO A 6 -5.87 30.00 9.14
N GLN A 7 -5.69 30.16 7.83
CA GLN A 7 -6.48 29.61 6.74
C GLN A 7 -6.60 28.08 6.79
N LYS A 8 -7.87 27.65 6.67
CA LYS A 8 -8.34 26.38 6.13
C LYS A 8 -7.37 25.80 5.09
N LEU A 9 -6.65 24.74 5.44
CA LEU A 9 -6.04 23.84 4.48
C LEU A 9 -7.18 23.15 3.73
N GLU A 10 -7.55 23.73 2.60
CA GLU A 10 -8.40 23.10 1.58
C GLU A 10 -7.73 21.79 1.17
N GLN A 11 -8.12 20.69 1.82
CA GLN A 11 -7.87 19.35 1.32
C GLN A 11 -8.59 19.26 -0.02
N ALA A 12 -7.82 19.26 -1.11
CA ALA A 12 -8.33 19.07 -2.46
C ALA A 12 -9.31 17.89 -2.48
N PRO A 13 -10.44 17.98 -3.20
CA PRO A 13 -11.40 16.90 -3.24
C PRO A 13 -10.71 15.69 -3.85
N VAL A 14 -10.45 14.67 -3.02
CA VAL A 14 -9.99 13.36 -3.48
C VAL A 14 -11.05 12.88 -4.45
N LYS A 15 -10.74 12.90 -5.75
CA LYS A 15 -11.60 12.35 -6.78
C LYS A 15 -11.95 10.92 -6.35
N GLN A 16 -13.18 10.72 -5.90
CA GLN A 16 -13.68 9.39 -5.62
C GLN A 16 -13.93 8.75 -6.97
N ASP A 17 -12.92 8.06 -7.48
CA ASP A 17 -13.09 7.16 -8.61
C ASP A 17 -14.20 6.16 -8.23
N LYS A 18 -15.33 6.25 -8.94
CA LYS A 18 -16.52 5.40 -8.72
C LYS A 18 -16.25 3.92 -9.02
N THR A 19 -15.08 3.61 -9.58
CA THR A 19 -14.62 2.25 -9.80
C THR A 19 -13.97 1.72 -8.52
N PRO A 20 -14.34 0.51 -8.06
CA PRO A 20 -13.70 -0.08 -6.90
C PRO A 20 -12.19 -0.16 -7.15
N LYS A 21 -11.41 0.50 -6.29
CA LYS A 21 -9.95 0.47 -6.36
C LYS A 21 -9.49 -0.98 -6.41
N ARG A 22 -8.75 -1.31 -7.47
CA ARG A 22 -8.25 -2.68 -7.66
C ARG A 22 -7.38 -3.12 -6.49
N TYR A 23 -6.46 -2.26 -6.06
CA TYR A 23 -5.58 -2.52 -4.94
C TYR A 23 -6.02 -1.73 -3.72
N VAL A 24 -6.28 -2.43 -2.62
CA VAL A 24 -6.72 -1.84 -1.35
C VAL A 24 -5.70 -2.18 -0.27
N GLU A 25 -5.17 -1.18 0.41
CA GLU A 25 -4.25 -1.42 1.52
C GLU A 25 -4.99 -2.03 2.71
N LYS A 26 -4.48 -3.16 3.22
CA LYS A 26 -5.09 -3.94 4.30
C LYS A 26 -4.03 -4.18 5.37
N GLY A 27 -3.83 -3.22 6.26
CA GLY A 27 -2.83 -3.31 7.34
C GLY A 27 -1.47 -2.72 6.95
N ARG A 28 -0.41 -3.10 7.68
CA ARG A 28 0.90 -2.43 7.60
C ARG A 28 1.57 -2.61 6.24
N ASP A 29 1.70 -3.87 5.79
CA ASP A 29 2.48 -4.21 4.60
C ASP A 29 1.75 -5.16 3.65
N VAL A 30 0.41 -5.11 3.64
CA VAL A 30 -0.41 -5.99 2.80
C VAL A 30 -1.33 -5.17 1.90
N ILE A 31 -1.42 -5.61 0.65
CA ILE A 31 -2.29 -5.07 -0.39
C ILE A 31 -3.27 -6.17 -0.80
N PHE A 32 -4.55 -5.85 -0.81
CA PHE A 32 -5.60 -6.73 -1.31
C PHE A 32 -5.95 -6.36 -2.76
N ASP A 33 -5.87 -7.32 -3.68
CA ASP A 33 -6.34 -7.16 -5.06
C ASP A 33 -7.83 -7.58 -5.15
N ASN A 34 -8.73 -6.61 -5.23
CA ASN A 34 -10.17 -6.81 -5.39
C ASN A 34 -10.55 -7.58 -6.67
N LYS A 35 -9.69 -7.60 -7.70
CA LYS A 35 -9.97 -8.31 -8.95
C LYS A 35 -9.69 -9.80 -8.83
N THR A 36 -8.53 -10.16 -8.30
CA THR A 36 -8.07 -11.56 -8.18
C THR A 36 -8.40 -12.18 -6.83
N ARG A 37 -8.81 -11.37 -5.85
CA ARG A 37 -9.06 -11.73 -4.44
C ARG A 37 -7.81 -12.31 -3.75
N VAL A 38 -6.63 -11.88 -4.18
CA VAL A 38 -5.33 -12.28 -3.63
C VAL A 38 -4.78 -11.20 -2.71
N TYR A 39 -4.08 -11.62 -1.67
CA TYR A 39 -3.28 -10.75 -0.82
C TYR A 39 -1.84 -10.73 -1.30
N TRP A 40 -1.30 -9.53 -1.47
CA TRP A 40 0.06 -9.25 -1.85
C TRP A 40 0.79 -8.61 -0.68
N MET A 41 2.07 -8.90 -0.53
CA MET A 41 2.94 -8.21 0.41
C MET A 41 3.55 -6.98 -0.27
N LYS A 42 3.57 -5.83 0.41
CA LYS A 42 4.23 -4.61 -0.07
C LYS A 42 5.74 -4.81 -0.23
N LYS A 43 6.31 -5.70 0.59
CA LYS A 43 7.72 -6.08 0.54
C LYS A 43 7.79 -7.59 0.55
N ASP A 44 8.00 -8.17 -0.62
CA ASP A 44 8.24 -9.60 -0.78
C ASP A 44 9.61 -9.88 -1.39
N SER A 45 10.05 -11.12 -1.21
CA SER A 45 11.34 -11.60 -1.67
C SER A 45 11.48 -11.53 -3.20
N TRP A 46 10.36 -11.60 -3.92
CA TRP A 46 10.31 -11.47 -5.38
C TRP A 46 10.61 -10.04 -5.83
N GLN A 47 10.02 -9.02 -5.20
CA GLN A 47 10.34 -7.62 -5.47
C GLN A 47 11.80 -7.28 -5.13
N ASP A 48 12.35 -7.87 -4.07
CA ASP A 48 13.71 -7.57 -3.63
C ASP A 48 14.79 -8.24 -4.49
N LYS A 49 14.63 -9.52 -4.89
CA LYS A 49 15.69 -10.26 -5.62
C LYS A 49 15.32 -10.70 -7.04
N GLY A 50 14.09 -10.50 -7.48
CA GLY A 50 13.64 -10.89 -8.83
C GLY A 50 13.66 -12.39 -9.10
N LYS A 51 13.70 -13.23 -8.06
CA LYS A 51 13.71 -14.69 -8.17
C LYS A 51 12.92 -15.35 -7.04
N PHE A 52 12.48 -16.58 -7.27
CA PHE A 52 11.97 -17.42 -6.20
C PHE A 52 13.12 -17.85 -5.29
N PHE A 53 12.84 -17.86 -3.98
CA PHE A 53 13.80 -18.28 -2.98
C PHE A 53 13.78 -19.79 -2.90
N ASN A 54 14.97 -20.39 -2.77
CA ASN A 54 15.04 -21.76 -2.28
C ASN A 54 14.76 -21.79 -0.77
N TRP A 55 14.56 -23.00 -0.20
CA TRP A 55 14.23 -23.16 1.22
C TRP A 55 15.25 -22.48 2.15
N HIS A 56 16.53 -22.54 1.83
CA HIS A 56 17.58 -21.93 2.66
C HIS A 56 17.53 -20.41 2.61
N GLU A 57 17.36 -19.82 1.43
CA GLU A 57 17.23 -18.37 1.26
C GLU A 57 15.98 -17.82 1.95
N ALA A 58 14.91 -18.62 2.04
CA ALA A 58 13.68 -18.23 2.71
C ALA A 58 13.85 -18.09 4.22
N VAL A 59 14.69 -18.93 4.85
CA VAL A 59 14.98 -18.84 6.29
C VAL A 59 15.69 -17.53 6.61
N ASP A 60 16.69 -17.15 5.82
CA ASP A 60 17.46 -15.92 6.03
C ASP A 60 16.62 -14.65 5.82
N PHE A 61 15.57 -14.71 5.01
CA PHE A 61 14.68 -13.57 4.74
C PHE A 61 13.56 -13.41 5.76
N ALA A 62 13.17 -14.51 6.40
CA ALA A 62 12.13 -14.50 7.41
C ALA A 62 12.65 -14.12 8.81
N ALA A 63 13.97 -14.21 9.03
CA ALA A 63 14.66 -13.84 10.26
C ALA A 63 14.81 -12.32 10.42
#